data_AF-A0A077ZZ88-F1
#
_entry.id   AF-A0A077ZZ88-F1
#
_cell.length_a   1.000
_cell.length_b   1.000
_cell.length_c   1.000
_cell.angle_alpha   90.00
_cell.angle_beta   90.00
_cell.angle_gamma   90.00
#
_symmetry.space_group_name_H-M   'P 1'
#
loop_
_entity.id
_entity.type
_entity.pdbx_description
1 polymer ?
#
loop_
_entity_poly.entity_id
_entity_poly.type
_entity_poly.pdbx_seq_one_letter_code
_entity_poly.pdbx_strand_id
1 'polypeptide(L)'
;MNTKQIKIRGNIDLNNNSQIGQKHDWLHPIDQNHLNSRADDYFRDVSYYLNLQVIDTCYYNEQMEYVPVLVQIMQEKVKQSFGDAEYLLQVWHSQTKKQIFQIPLKVKYYQVFEDYLVCAYHDMKLVFITVEDSSLFRAKEDIRVDQLPQLTYQCKLPIQALLLLNMQEKVGGDKQEVKKLIIAFETIQNLLDFNFIIINKVETDKLNISFNQARDVFPRPLVSPDPVVQCIIRVMLTKFNNKQKYVVQGVTRRKSGQVDLYSNMMFKQQVPDCKFPILFLSKQYFLSKLE
;
A
#
# COMPACT_ATOMS: atom_id res chain seq x y z
N MET A 1 52.26 -14.87 -36.28
CA MET A 1 51.63 -13.65 -35.73
C MET A 1 50.17 -13.66 -36.15
N ASN A 2 49.25 -13.99 -35.24
CA ASN A 2 47.82 -14.15 -35.53
C ASN A 2 47.05 -12.89 -35.13
N THR A 3 46.51 -12.19 -36.11
CA THR A 3 45.65 -11.01 -35.93
C THR A 3 44.21 -11.47 -35.69
N LYS A 4 43.67 -11.17 -34.51
CA LYS A 4 42.27 -11.47 -34.14
C LYS A 4 41.31 -10.52 -34.87
N GLN A 5 40.34 -11.07 -35.60
CA GLN A 5 39.17 -10.34 -36.09
C GLN A 5 38.18 -10.07 -34.94
N ILE A 6 37.77 -8.81 -34.80
CA ILE A 6 36.74 -8.37 -33.85
C ILE A 6 35.37 -8.50 -34.53
N LYS A 7 34.47 -9.30 -33.94
CA LYS A 7 33.05 -9.43 -34.32
C LYS A 7 32.29 -8.17 -33.90
N ILE A 8 31.69 -7.47 -34.87
CA ILE A 8 30.73 -6.39 -34.66
C ILE A 8 29.41 -7.01 -34.16
N ARG A 9 28.93 -6.57 -32.99
CA ARG A 9 27.60 -6.95 -32.43
C ARG A 9 26.52 -6.06 -33.06
N GLY A 10 25.38 -6.68 -33.36
CA GLY A 10 24.25 -6.10 -34.10
C GLY A 10 23.56 -4.93 -33.40
N ASN A 11 22.97 -4.07 -34.24
CA ASN A 11 22.13 -2.94 -33.89
C ASN A 11 20.97 -3.37 -32.97
N ILE A 12 20.89 -2.73 -31.81
CA ILE A 12 19.69 -2.71 -30.98
C ILE A 12 18.79 -1.60 -31.54
N ASP A 13 17.57 -1.95 -31.91
CA ASP A 13 16.56 -1.02 -32.42
C ASP A 13 16.11 -0.05 -31.30
N LEU A 14 16.58 1.20 -31.36
CA LEU A 14 16.36 2.26 -30.36
C LEU A 14 15.00 2.99 -30.52
N ASN A 15 14.12 2.50 -31.40
CA ASN A 15 12.92 3.22 -31.82
C ASN A 15 11.81 3.36 -30.75
N ASN A 16 11.87 2.64 -29.63
CA ASN A 16 10.88 2.77 -28.55
C ASN A 16 11.15 3.91 -27.54
N ASN A 17 12.36 4.50 -27.52
CA ASN A 17 12.71 5.57 -26.58
C ASN A 17 12.21 6.97 -27.00
N SER A 18 11.82 7.15 -28.27
CA SER A 18 11.42 8.47 -28.79
C SER A 18 10.08 8.95 -28.25
N GLN A 19 9.18 8.05 -27.83
CA GLN A 19 7.85 8.40 -27.31
C GLN A 19 7.88 8.89 -25.85
N ILE A 20 8.89 8.51 -25.06
CA ILE A 20 9.00 8.93 -23.65
C ILE A 20 9.53 10.37 -23.56
N GLY A 21 10.51 10.73 -24.39
CA GLY A 21 11.08 12.08 -24.43
C GLY A 21 10.07 13.15 -24.86
N GLN A 22 9.15 12.81 -25.77
CA GLN A 22 8.11 13.73 -26.25
C GLN A 22 7.01 14.05 -25.21
N LYS A 23 6.88 13.26 -24.14
CA LYS A 23 5.85 13.45 -23.10
C LYS A 23 6.31 14.27 -21.90
N HIS A 24 7.61 14.54 -21.80
CA HIS A 24 8.24 15.12 -20.63
C HIS A 24 9.28 16.15 -21.06
N ASP A 25 8.86 17.40 -21.30
CA ASP A 25 9.72 18.49 -21.78
C ASP A 25 10.94 18.78 -20.90
N TRP A 26 10.94 18.31 -19.65
CA TRP A 26 12.07 18.42 -18.73
C TRP A 26 13.13 17.32 -18.89
N LEU A 27 12.81 16.24 -19.62
CA LEU A 27 13.79 15.24 -20.09
C LEU A 27 14.51 15.70 -21.37
N HIS A 28 14.03 16.77 -22.01
CA HIS A 28 14.72 17.34 -23.15
C HIS A 28 15.98 18.07 -22.65
N PRO A 29 17.18 17.73 -23.15
CA PRO A 29 18.38 18.48 -22.84
C PRO A 29 18.25 19.86 -23.50
N ILE A 30 17.91 20.86 -22.70
CA ILE A 30 17.76 22.25 -23.17
C ILE A 30 19.15 22.88 -23.46
N ASP A 31 20.24 22.29 -22.97
CA ASP A 31 21.59 22.78 -23.21
C ASP A 31 22.24 22.15 -24.45
N GLN A 32 22.05 22.79 -25.60
CA GLN A 32 22.78 22.48 -26.85
C GLN A 32 24.29 22.82 -26.80
N ASN A 33 24.81 23.32 -25.67
CA ASN A 33 26.21 23.72 -25.52
C ASN A 33 27.18 22.56 -25.20
N HIS A 34 26.69 21.32 -25.11
CA HIS A 34 27.52 20.15 -24.80
C HIS A 34 27.86 19.30 -26.04
N LEU A 35 28.38 19.93 -27.11
CA LEU A 35 28.91 19.23 -28.30
C LEU A 35 30.19 18.41 -28.04
N ASN A 36 30.68 18.36 -26.78
CA ASN A 36 31.82 17.54 -26.34
C ASN A 36 31.51 16.65 -25.12
N SER A 37 30.23 16.48 -24.76
CA SER A 37 29.86 15.56 -23.66
C SER A 37 30.13 14.12 -24.08
N ARG A 38 31.04 13.43 -23.39
CA ARG A 38 31.16 11.97 -23.55
C ARG A 38 29.86 11.35 -23.09
N ALA A 39 29.50 10.18 -23.63
CA ALA A 39 28.29 9.48 -23.23
C ALA A 39 28.17 9.34 -21.70
N ASP A 40 29.29 9.15 -21.00
CA ASP A 40 29.37 9.08 -19.53
C ASP A 40 28.98 10.40 -18.83
N ASP A 41 29.30 11.55 -19.42
CA ASP A 41 28.93 12.87 -18.90
C ASP A 41 27.44 13.12 -19.14
N TYR A 42 26.92 12.76 -20.32
CA TYR A 42 25.48 12.79 -20.58
C TYR A 42 24.72 11.90 -19.60
N PHE A 43 25.14 10.64 -19.40
CA PHE A 43 24.50 9.76 -18.43
C PHE A 43 24.57 10.34 -17.03
N ARG A 44 25.70 10.90 -16.61
CA ARG A 44 25.82 11.57 -15.31
C ARG A 44 24.87 12.76 -15.16
N ASP A 45 24.76 13.57 -16.20
CA ASP A 45 23.94 14.79 -16.21
C ASP A 45 22.44 14.48 -16.30
N VAL A 46 22.04 13.38 -16.94
CA VAL A 46 20.64 12.95 -17.02
C VAL A 46 20.26 11.90 -15.96
N SER A 47 21.23 11.24 -15.33
CA SER A 47 20.97 10.28 -14.25
C SER A 47 20.83 11.00 -12.93
N TYR A 48 19.62 11.01 -12.39
CA TYR A 48 19.36 11.45 -11.03
C TYR A 48 19.07 10.22 -10.17
N TYR A 49 19.64 10.21 -8.97
CA TYR A 49 19.31 9.20 -7.98
C TYR A 49 17.89 9.47 -7.46
N LEU A 50 16.98 8.58 -7.84
CA LEU A 50 15.65 8.52 -7.26
C LEU A 50 15.76 8.01 -5.83
N ASN A 51 15.59 8.91 -4.87
CA ASN A 51 15.49 8.50 -3.47
C ASN A 51 14.10 7.89 -3.24
N LEU A 52 14.04 6.58 -3.32
CA LEU A 52 12.86 5.77 -3.12
C LEU A 52 12.96 5.07 -1.77
N GLN A 53 11.97 5.29 -0.90
CA GLN A 53 11.93 4.65 0.41
C GLN A 53 11.02 3.43 0.37
N VAL A 54 11.55 2.25 0.69
CA VAL A 54 10.71 1.07 0.89
C VAL A 54 9.90 1.26 2.17
N ILE A 55 8.58 1.32 2.02
CA ILE A 55 7.64 1.51 3.14
C ILE A 55 7.22 0.17 3.71
N ASP A 56 6.85 -0.74 2.82
CA ASP A 56 6.37 -2.06 3.21
C ASP A 56 6.68 -3.09 2.12
N THR A 57 6.74 -4.35 2.54
CA THR A 57 6.90 -5.50 1.65
C THR A 57 6.07 -6.63 2.24
N CYS A 58 5.34 -7.38 1.43
CA CYS A 58 4.71 -8.61 1.91
C CYS A 58 5.57 -9.86 1.64
N TYR A 59 6.89 -9.73 1.82
CA TYR A 59 7.79 -10.88 1.77
C TYR A 59 7.58 -11.78 2.99
N TYR A 60 6.83 -12.88 2.81
CA TYR A 60 6.52 -13.82 3.89
C TYR A 60 7.54 -14.95 4.01
N ASN A 61 8.04 -15.49 2.90
CA ASN A 61 9.01 -16.58 2.89
C ASN A 61 9.83 -16.62 1.58
N GLU A 62 10.91 -17.41 1.58
CA GLU A 62 11.83 -17.58 0.43
C GLU A 62 11.23 -18.36 -0.75
N GLN A 63 10.08 -19.00 -0.55
CA GLN A 63 9.39 -19.74 -1.62
C GLN A 63 8.50 -18.84 -2.47
N MET A 64 8.27 -17.58 -2.06
CA MET A 64 7.54 -16.62 -2.88
C MET A 64 8.35 -16.26 -4.13
N GLU A 65 7.81 -16.59 -5.31
CA GLU A 65 8.42 -16.25 -6.59
C GLU A 65 8.39 -14.75 -6.86
N TYR A 66 7.35 -14.07 -6.36
CA TYR A 66 7.12 -12.64 -6.56
C TYR A 66 6.99 -11.93 -5.22
N VAL A 67 7.63 -10.77 -5.12
CA VAL A 67 7.72 -9.96 -3.92
C VAL A 67 7.16 -8.57 -4.23
N PRO A 68 5.96 -8.24 -3.76
CA PRO A 68 5.49 -6.88 -3.88
C PRO A 68 6.16 -6.00 -2.84
N VAL A 69 6.54 -4.81 -3.29
CA VAL A 69 7.23 -3.78 -2.52
C VAL A 69 6.46 -2.49 -2.72
N LEU A 70 5.99 -1.91 -1.61
CA LEU A 70 5.44 -0.56 -1.62
C LEU A 70 6.57 0.44 -1.38
N VAL A 71 6.72 1.35 -2.32
CA VAL A 71 7.78 2.34 -2.33
C VAL A 71 7.16 3.74 -2.26
N GLN A 72 7.63 4.59 -1.35
CA GLN A 72 7.23 5.99 -1.30
C GLN A 72 8.10 6.82 -2.25
N ILE A 73 7.44 7.67 -3.03
CA ILE A 73 8.09 8.66 -3.87
C ILE A 73 8.37 9.89 -3.01
N MET A 74 9.64 10.09 -2.64
CA MET A 74 10.03 11.21 -1.76
C MET A 74 10.12 12.55 -2.51
N GLN A 75 10.49 12.50 -3.78
CA GLN A 75 10.76 13.71 -4.58
C GLN A 75 9.51 14.18 -5.33
N GLU A 76 9.14 15.44 -5.15
CA GLU A 76 7.90 16.01 -5.71
C GLU A 76 7.87 15.97 -7.25
N LYS A 77 9.00 16.25 -7.90
CA LYS A 77 9.12 16.14 -9.37
C LYS A 77 8.81 14.73 -9.89
N VAL A 78 9.18 13.72 -9.11
CA VAL A 78 8.94 12.31 -9.45
C VAL A 78 7.47 11.98 -9.25
N LYS A 79 6.83 12.48 -8.16
CA LYS A 79 5.38 12.34 -7.97
C LYS A 79 4.60 12.89 -9.16
N GLN A 80 4.98 14.08 -9.66
CA GLN A 80 4.35 14.69 -10.84
C GLN A 80 4.44 13.79 -12.08
N SER A 81 5.59 13.15 -12.30
CA SER A 81 5.75 12.19 -13.42
C SER A 81 4.87 10.94 -13.28
N PHE A 82 4.44 10.62 -12.06
CA PHE A 82 3.53 9.53 -11.71
C PHE A 82 2.11 10.03 -11.38
N GLY A 83 1.71 11.18 -11.91
CA GLY A 83 0.36 11.73 -11.74
C GLY A 83 0.03 12.13 -10.31
N ASP A 84 1.01 12.67 -9.58
CA ASP A 84 0.96 13.04 -8.16
C ASP A 84 0.71 11.85 -7.23
N ALA A 85 1.13 10.65 -7.63
CA ALA A 85 1.10 9.49 -6.74
C ALA A 85 2.17 9.63 -5.65
N GLU A 86 1.79 9.35 -4.42
CA GLU A 86 2.72 9.34 -3.27
C GLU A 86 3.51 8.03 -3.20
N TYR A 87 2.97 6.94 -3.77
CA TYR A 87 3.54 5.61 -3.68
C TYR A 87 3.58 4.92 -5.05
N LEU A 88 4.51 3.98 -5.17
CA LEU A 88 4.60 3.01 -6.25
C LEU A 88 4.46 1.62 -5.63
N LEU A 89 3.49 0.84 -6.09
CA LEU A 89 3.52 -0.60 -5.85
C LEU A 89 4.33 -1.24 -6.96
N GLN A 90 5.41 -1.91 -6.58
CA GLN A 90 6.27 -2.67 -7.48
C GLN A 90 6.14 -4.15 -7.16
N VAL A 91 6.29 -5.03 -8.16
CA VAL A 91 6.47 -6.46 -7.94
C VAL A 91 7.81 -6.88 -8.51
N TRP A 92 8.58 -7.59 -7.70
CA TRP A 92 9.92 -8.05 -8.02
C TRP A 92 9.96 -9.57 -8.04
N HIS A 93 10.57 -10.14 -9.06
CA HIS A 93 10.84 -11.57 -9.07
C HIS A 93 11.96 -11.89 -8.07
N SER A 94 11.69 -12.79 -7.12
CA SER A 94 12.56 -13.06 -5.97
C SER A 94 13.92 -13.63 -6.34
N GLN A 95 13.99 -14.53 -7.32
CA GLN A 95 15.24 -15.15 -7.77
C GLN A 95 16.04 -14.24 -8.71
N THR A 96 15.39 -13.68 -9.74
CA THR A 96 16.09 -12.87 -10.76
C THR A 96 16.35 -11.43 -10.31
N LYS A 97 15.70 -10.99 -9.23
CA LYS A 97 15.74 -9.61 -8.73
C LYS A 97 15.31 -8.57 -9.77
N LYS A 98 14.55 -8.97 -10.79
CA LYS A 98 13.99 -8.07 -11.78
C LYS A 98 12.65 -7.54 -11.32
N GLN A 99 12.46 -6.22 -11.45
CA GLN A 99 11.13 -5.62 -11.37
C GLN A 99 10.35 -6.05 -12.61
N ILE A 100 9.18 -6.63 -12.38
CA ILE A 100 8.27 -7.11 -13.44
C ILE A 100 6.94 -6.34 -13.44
N PHE A 101 6.78 -5.40 -12.52
CA PHE A 101 5.55 -4.64 -12.42
C PHE A 101 5.80 -3.36 -11.63
N GLN A 102 5.12 -2.29 -12.04
CA GLN A 102 4.99 -1.08 -11.26
C GLN A 102 3.70 -0.34 -11.62
N ILE A 103 3.02 0.17 -10.59
CA ILE A 103 1.88 1.07 -10.76
C ILE A 103 1.98 2.23 -9.77
N PRO A 104 1.73 3.47 -10.22
CA PRO A 104 1.55 4.59 -9.31
C PRO A 104 0.25 4.43 -8.52
N LEU A 105 0.37 4.47 -7.20
CA LEU A 105 -0.73 4.31 -6.28
C LEU A 105 -1.03 5.61 -5.54
N LYS A 106 -2.25 6.10 -5.71
CA LYS A 106 -2.92 7.00 -4.75
C LYS A 106 -3.68 6.19 -3.71
N VAL A 107 -3.06 5.13 -3.22
CA VAL A 107 -3.64 4.18 -2.28
C VAL A 107 -3.19 4.53 -0.88
N LYS A 108 -4.17 4.76 -0.01
CA LYS A 108 -3.92 5.07 1.40
C LYS A 108 -3.70 3.79 2.22
N TYR A 109 -4.43 2.72 1.89
CA TYR A 109 -4.33 1.42 2.55
C TYR A 109 -4.54 0.29 1.54
N TYR A 110 -3.85 -0.84 1.73
CA TYR A 110 -4.09 -2.05 0.94
C TYR A 110 -3.97 -3.31 1.79
N GLN A 111 -4.68 -4.36 1.41
CA GLN A 111 -4.57 -5.70 2.00
C GLN A 111 -4.83 -6.76 0.93
N VAL A 112 -4.16 -7.90 1.07
CA VAL A 112 -4.51 -9.11 0.30
C VAL A 112 -5.49 -9.92 1.14
N PHE A 113 -6.70 -10.14 0.61
CA PHE A 113 -7.76 -10.87 1.28
C PHE A 113 -8.41 -11.84 0.30
N GLU A 114 -8.31 -13.13 0.61
CA GLU A 114 -8.71 -14.21 -0.31
C GLU A 114 -8.04 -14.01 -1.68
N ASP A 115 -8.81 -14.03 -2.76
CA ASP A 115 -8.33 -13.85 -4.14
C ASP A 115 -8.30 -12.37 -4.57
N TYR A 116 -8.31 -11.43 -3.61
CA TYR A 116 -8.40 -10.00 -3.91
C TYR A 116 -7.24 -9.21 -3.32
N LEU A 117 -6.67 -8.32 -4.13
CA LEU A 117 -5.96 -7.15 -3.63
C LEU A 117 -6.98 -6.03 -3.39
N VAL A 118 -7.24 -5.74 -2.13
CA VAL A 118 -8.19 -4.71 -1.70
C VAL A 118 -7.43 -3.42 -1.40
N CYS A 119 -7.75 -2.37 -2.13
CA CYS A 119 -7.10 -1.06 -2.04
C CYS A 119 -8.11 0.02 -1.65
N ALA A 120 -7.75 0.88 -0.69
CA ALA A 120 -8.49 2.08 -0.35
C ALA A 120 -7.87 3.31 -1.03
N TYR A 121 -8.64 3.94 -1.92
CA TYR A 121 -8.28 5.13 -2.68
C TYR A 121 -9.05 6.36 -2.17
N HIS A 122 -8.40 7.53 -2.21
CA HIS A 122 -9.01 8.86 -2.01
C HIS A 122 -9.98 8.94 -0.81
N ASP A 123 -9.60 8.33 0.31
CA ASP A 123 -10.37 8.25 1.55
C ASP A 123 -11.75 7.58 1.48
N MET A 124 -12.39 7.36 0.34
CA MET A 124 -13.79 6.88 0.32
C MET A 124 -14.07 5.80 -0.72
N LYS A 125 -13.07 5.31 -1.44
CA LYS A 125 -13.26 4.31 -2.50
C LYS A 125 -12.47 3.04 -2.17
N LEU A 126 -13.14 1.90 -2.18
CA LEU A 126 -12.49 0.59 -2.20
C LEU A 126 -12.42 0.07 -3.64
N VAL A 127 -11.28 -0.53 -3.99
CA VAL A 127 -11.06 -1.23 -5.25
C VAL A 127 -10.60 -2.63 -4.91
N PHE A 128 -11.31 -3.62 -5.43
CA PHE A 128 -11.04 -5.04 -5.30
C PHE A 128 -10.51 -5.50 -6.65
N ILE A 129 -9.23 -5.84 -6.69
CA ILE A 129 -8.58 -6.35 -7.89
C ILE A 129 -8.50 -7.86 -7.73
N THR A 130 -9.13 -8.60 -8.64
CA THR A 130 -9.07 -10.05 -8.62
C THR A 130 -7.65 -10.50 -8.99
N VAL A 131 -7.05 -11.27 -8.11
CA VAL A 131 -5.72 -11.84 -8.26
C VAL A 131 -5.91 -13.34 -8.52
N GLU A 132 -6.31 -13.71 -9.74
CA GLU A 132 -6.40 -15.13 -10.09
C GLU A 132 -5.00 -15.72 -10.23
N ASP A 133 -4.74 -16.82 -9.50
CA ASP A 133 -3.49 -17.59 -9.57
C ASP A 133 -3.15 -17.95 -11.03
N SER A 134 -4.15 -18.41 -11.81
CA SER A 134 -3.92 -18.89 -13.18
C SER A 134 -3.48 -17.82 -14.18
N SER A 135 -3.81 -16.56 -13.91
CA SER A 135 -3.40 -15.40 -14.71
C SER A 135 -1.95 -15.01 -14.41
N LEU A 136 -1.54 -15.07 -13.13
CA LEU A 136 -0.17 -14.83 -12.70
C LEU A 136 0.80 -15.90 -13.20
N PHE A 137 0.39 -17.18 -13.24
CA PHE A 137 1.25 -18.28 -13.70
C PHE A 137 1.51 -18.30 -15.21
N ARG A 138 0.67 -17.65 -16.04
CA ARG A 138 0.82 -17.66 -17.51
C ARG A 138 1.56 -16.44 -18.07
N ALA A 139 1.76 -15.41 -17.27
CA ALA A 139 2.32 -14.16 -17.74
C ALA A 139 3.85 -14.20 -17.75
N LYS A 140 4.43 -14.44 -18.92
CA LYS A 140 5.84 -14.12 -19.22
C LYS A 140 6.08 -12.61 -19.41
N GLU A 141 5.02 -11.81 -19.40
CA GLU A 141 5.02 -10.36 -19.64
C GLU A 141 4.26 -9.66 -18.50
N ASP A 142 4.66 -8.43 -18.18
CA ASP A 142 4.10 -7.60 -17.11
C ASP A 142 2.57 -7.44 -17.25
N ILE A 143 1.77 -8.04 -16.36
CA ILE A 143 0.31 -7.80 -16.34
C ILE A 143 0.05 -6.40 -15.78
N ARG A 144 -0.66 -5.57 -16.54
CA ARG A 144 -1.09 -4.27 -16.02
C ARG A 144 -2.36 -4.40 -15.19
N VAL A 145 -2.39 -3.82 -13.98
CA VAL A 145 -3.53 -3.90 -13.05
C VAL A 145 -4.80 -3.25 -13.61
N ASP A 146 -4.68 -2.24 -14.47
CA ASP A 146 -5.81 -1.65 -15.20
C ASP A 146 -6.48 -2.63 -16.19
N GLN A 147 -5.80 -3.74 -16.52
CA GLN A 147 -6.34 -4.83 -17.33
C GLN A 147 -6.93 -5.97 -16.49
N LEU A 148 -6.59 -6.04 -15.19
CA LEU A 148 -7.20 -7.02 -14.29
C LEU A 148 -8.65 -6.65 -14.01
N PRO A 149 -9.54 -7.64 -13.78
CA PRO A 149 -10.89 -7.37 -13.33
C PRO A 149 -10.86 -6.56 -12.03
N GLN A 150 -11.46 -5.37 -12.07
CA GLN A 150 -11.57 -4.48 -10.92
C GLN A 150 -13.04 -4.28 -10.56
N LEU A 151 -13.32 -4.38 -9.27
CA LEU A 151 -14.61 -4.02 -8.71
C LEU A 151 -14.42 -2.85 -7.76
N THR A 152 -15.25 -1.83 -7.91
CA THR A 152 -15.13 -0.61 -7.11
C THR A 152 -16.35 -0.46 -6.22
N TYR A 153 -16.12 -0.09 -4.97
CA TYR A 153 -17.16 0.24 -4.01
C TYR A 153 -16.95 1.65 -3.45
N GLN A 154 -17.97 2.50 -3.58
CA GLN A 154 -17.94 3.85 -3.04
C GLN A 154 -18.50 3.83 -1.61
N CYS A 155 -17.63 4.09 -0.63
CA CYS A 155 -18.01 4.23 0.76
C CYS A 155 -18.70 5.58 1.00
N LYS A 156 -19.59 5.60 2.00
CA LYS A 156 -20.29 6.82 2.46
C LYS A 156 -19.50 7.61 3.50
N LEU A 157 -18.51 6.98 4.12
CA LEU A 157 -17.69 7.56 5.17
C LEU A 157 -16.20 7.46 4.81
N PRO A 158 -15.36 8.39 5.30
CA PRO A 158 -13.91 8.32 5.14
C PRO A 158 -13.31 7.06 5.76
N ILE A 159 -12.35 6.46 5.06
CA ILE A 159 -11.60 5.27 5.43
C ILE A 159 -10.34 5.73 6.16
N GLN A 160 -10.19 5.26 7.39
CA GLN A 160 -9.05 5.56 8.26
C GLN A 160 -8.15 4.35 8.52
N ALA A 161 -8.56 3.13 8.16
CA ALA A 161 -7.67 1.98 8.12
C ALA A 161 -8.29 0.81 7.35
N LEU A 162 -7.41 -0.07 6.84
CA LEU A 162 -7.75 -1.38 6.30
C LEU A 162 -6.76 -2.43 6.84
N LEU A 163 -7.27 -3.49 7.48
CA LEU A 163 -6.48 -4.44 8.25
C LEU A 163 -6.91 -5.87 8.00
N LEU A 164 -5.95 -6.79 7.91
CA LEU A 164 -6.20 -8.21 7.90
C LEU A 164 -6.03 -8.81 9.30
N LEU A 165 -7.06 -9.50 9.79
CA LEU A 165 -7.02 -10.27 11.04
C LEU A 165 -7.09 -11.76 10.73
N ASN A 166 -6.06 -12.50 11.11
CA ASN A 166 -6.08 -13.97 11.09
C ASN A 166 -6.47 -14.47 12.48
N MET A 167 -7.48 -15.34 12.57
CA MET A 167 -7.94 -15.88 13.84
C MET A 167 -8.33 -17.36 13.72
N GLN A 168 -8.37 -18.06 14.84
CA GLN A 168 -8.91 -19.43 14.88
C GLN A 168 -10.35 -19.40 15.38
N GLU A 169 -11.27 -19.93 14.59
CA GLU A 169 -12.67 -20.12 14.96
C GLU A 169 -13.02 -21.61 15.00
N LYS A 170 -14.00 -21.97 15.83
CA LYS A 170 -14.54 -23.33 15.82
C LYS A 170 -15.68 -23.38 14.80
N VAL A 171 -15.48 -24.12 13.71
CA VAL A 171 -16.49 -24.37 12.68
C VAL A 171 -16.78 -25.87 12.68
N GLY A 172 -18.01 -26.26 13.04
CA GLY A 172 -18.38 -27.68 13.14
C GLY A 172 -17.67 -28.47 14.24
N GLY A 173 -17.07 -27.80 15.23
CA GLY A 173 -16.32 -28.44 16.33
C GLY A 173 -14.80 -28.39 16.14
N ASP A 174 -14.34 -28.27 14.89
CA ASP A 174 -12.92 -28.18 14.53
C ASP A 174 -12.43 -26.74 14.51
N LYS A 175 -11.17 -26.54 14.88
CA LYS A 175 -10.52 -25.22 14.78
C LYS A 175 -10.06 -24.99 13.35
N GLN A 176 -10.60 -23.96 12.72
CA GLN A 176 -10.19 -23.51 11.40
C GLN A 176 -9.58 -22.11 11.49
N GLU A 177 -8.58 -21.85 10.67
CA GLU A 177 -8.05 -20.51 10.49
C GLU A 177 -9.02 -19.73 9.60
N VAL A 178 -9.48 -18.59 10.11
CA VAL A 178 -10.40 -17.68 9.42
C VAL A 178 -9.70 -16.33 9.31
N LYS A 179 -9.70 -15.79 8.09
CA LYS A 179 -9.22 -14.44 7.81
C LYS A 179 -10.43 -13.50 7.85
N LYS A 180 -10.28 -12.34 8.48
CA LYS A 180 -11.29 -11.27 8.48
C LYS A 180 -10.66 -9.96 8.04
N LEU A 181 -11.26 -9.33 7.04
CA LEU A 181 -10.88 -8.00 6.60
C LEU A 181 -11.64 -6.95 7.42
N ILE A 182 -10.90 -6.07 8.10
CA ILE A 182 -11.43 -5.01 8.94
C ILE A 182 -11.20 -3.67 8.25
N ILE A 183 -12.22 -2.83 8.25
CA ILE A 183 -12.17 -1.44 7.83
C ILE A 183 -12.58 -0.54 8.98
N ALA A 184 -11.84 0.56 9.17
CA ALA A 184 -12.21 1.61 10.11
C ALA A 184 -12.71 2.82 9.33
N PHE A 185 -13.97 3.19 9.53
CA PHE A 185 -14.54 4.42 9.01
C PHE A 185 -14.49 5.53 10.05
N GLU A 186 -14.40 6.77 9.61
CA GLU A 186 -14.67 7.93 10.46
C GLU A 186 -16.11 8.39 10.29
N THR A 187 -16.89 8.40 11.37
CA THR A 187 -18.27 8.91 11.35
C THR A 187 -18.29 10.43 11.22
N ILE A 188 -19.48 10.98 10.93
CA ILE A 188 -19.69 12.44 10.90
C ILE A 188 -19.44 13.12 12.26
N GLN A 189 -19.50 12.35 13.37
CA GLN A 189 -19.13 12.83 14.71
C GLN A 189 -17.65 12.59 15.03
N ASN A 190 -16.81 12.34 14.02
CA ASN A 190 -15.39 12.05 14.17
C ASN A 190 -15.08 10.85 15.08
N LEU A 191 -15.94 9.83 15.10
CA LEU A 191 -15.69 8.58 15.83
C LEU A 191 -15.16 7.53 14.86
N LEU A 192 -14.30 6.64 15.32
CA LEU A 192 -13.92 5.47 14.51
C LEU A 192 -14.98 4.37 14.67
N ASP A 193 -15.53 3.95 13.55
CA ASP A 193 -16.46 2.82 13.44
C ASP A 193 -15.78 1.65 12.71
N PHE A 194 -15.59 0.54 13.43
CA PHE A 194 -14.90 -0.63 12.93
C PHE A 194 -15.89 -1.63 12.37
N ASN A 195 -15.66 -2.05 11.13
CA ASN A 195 -16.54 -2.97 10.42
C ASN A 195 -15.73 -4.13 9.83
N PHE A 196 -16.32 -5.32 9.81
CA PHE A 196 -15.85 -6.43 8.99
C PHE A 196 -16.41 -6.27 7.58
N ILE A 197 -15.54 -6.35 6.58
CA ILE A 197 -15.94 -6.42 5.18
C ILE A 197 -16.36 -7.86 4.88
N ILE A 198 -17.57 -8.02 4.38
CA ILE A 198 -18.08 -9.31 3.87
C ILE A 198 -18.16 -9.19 2.36
N ILE A 199 -17.46 -10.10 1.69
CA ILE A 199 -17.43 -10.18 0.23
C ILE A 199 -18.16 -11.46 -0.17
N ASN A 200 -19.36 -11.32 -0.74
CA ASN A 200 -20.11 -12.45 -1.26
C ASN A 200 -20.04 -12.46 -2.79
N LYS A 201 -19.55 -13.56 -3.37
CA LYS A 201 -19.59 -13.75 -4.82
C LYS A 201 -21.01 -14.15 -5.23
N VAL A 202 -21.67 -13.29 -6.02
CA VAL A 202 -23.04 -13.55 -6.50
C VAL A 202 -23.01 -14.16 -7.90
N GLU A 203 -22.17 -13.62 -8.78
CA GLU A 203 -21.93 -14.08 -10.15
C GLU A 203 -20.41 -14.01 -10.43
N THR A 204 -19.96 -14.52 -11.58
CA THR A 204 -18.53 -14.52 -11.97
C THR A 204 -17.89 -13.13 -11.85
N ASP A 205 -18.63 -12.07 -12.19
CA ASP A 205 -18.12 -10.69 -12.25
C ASP A 205 -18.83 -9.70 -11.31
N LYS A 206 -19.58 -10.21 -10.32
CA LYS A 206 -20.29 -9.36 -9.35
C LYS A 206 -20.01 -9.78 -7.92
N LEU A 207 -19.46 -8.84 -7.15
CA LEU A 207 -19.33 -8.95 -5.70
C LEU A 207 -20.44 -8.15 -5.03
N ASN A 208 -21.09 -8.79 -4.07
CA ASN A 208 -21.93 -8.12 -3.10
C ASN A 208 -21.08 -7.85 -1.86
N ILE A 209 -20.78 -6.57 -1.64
CA ILE A 209 -19.98 -6.10 -0.52
C ILE A 209 -20.92 -5.56 0.54
N SER A 210 -20.86 -6.14 1.73
CA SER A 210 -21.56 -5.65 2.91
C SER A 210 -20.59 -5.42 4.07
N PHE A 211 -21.05 -4.64 5.05
CA PHE A 211 -20.27 -4.30 6.23
C PHE A 211 -21.04 -4.73 7.46
N ASN A 212 -20.38 -5.51 8.32
CA ASN A 212 -20.91 -5.87 9.62
C ASN A 212 -20.12 -5.14 10.69
N GLN A 213 -20.80 -4.31 11.48
CA GLN A 213 -20.17 -3.60 12.58
C GLN A 213 -19.52 -4.58 13.56
N ALA A 214 -18.24 -4.36 13.86
CA ALA A 214 -17.44 -5.25 14.69
C ALA A 214 -17.68 -5.01 16.19
N ARG A 215 -17.90 -3.74 16.56
CA ARG A 215 -18.10 -3.26 17.93
C ARG A 215 -18.96 -2.00 17.91
N ASP A 216 -19.64 -1.76 19.03
CA ASP A 216 -20.38 -0.52 19.23
C ASP A 216 -19.46 0.69 19.14
N VAL A 217 -19.96 1.75 18.51
CA VAL A 217 -19.28 3.04 18.46
C VAL A 217 -19.48 3.74 19.78
N PHE A 218 -18.40 3.88 20.54
CA PHE A 218 -18.44 4.58 21.82
C PHE A 218 -18.36 6.09 21.59
N PRO A 219 -19.29 6.88 22.17
CA PRO A 219 -19.28 8.32 22.03
C PRO A 219 -18.03 8.91 22.69
N ARG A 220 -17.45 9.93 22.06
CA ARG A 220 -16.45 10.79 22.69
C ARG A 220 -17.16 12.01 23.31
N PRO A 221 -16.73 12.49 24.48
CA PRO A 221 -17.12 13.80 24.97
C PRO A 221 -16.42 14.87 24.12
N LEU A 222 -16.99 15.15 22.94
CA LEU A 222 -16.49 16.17 22.01
C LEU A 222 -17.18 17.50 22.30
N VAL A 223 -16.38 18.54 22.53
CA VAL A 223 -16.88 19.93 22.62
C VAL A 223 -17.06 20.53 21.22
N SER A 224 -16.29 20.06 20.25
CA SER A 224 -16.30 20.52 18.85
C SER A 224 -15.86 19.40 17.89
N PRO A 225 -16.13 19.52 16.58
CA PRO A 225 -15.65 18.58 15.57
C PRO A 225 -14.12 18.47 15.59
N ASP A 226 -13.60 17.24 15.61
CA ASP A 226 -12.17 16.97 15.75
C ASP A 226 -11.74 15.76 14.89
N PRO A 227 -11.55 15.98 13.57
CA PRO A 227 -11.34 14.89 12.63
C PRO A 227 -10.02 14.16 12.82
N VAL A 228 -9.99 12.89 12.40
CA VAL A 228 -8.76 12.09 12.35
C VAL A 228 -7.84 12.63 11.25
N VAL A 229 -6.60 12.96 11.63
CA VAL A 229 -5.53 13.34 10.69
C VAL A 229 -4.64 12.14 10.38
N GLN A 230 -4.41 11.29 11.35
CA GLN A 230 -3.59 10.09 11.18
C GLN A 230 -4.18 8.95 11.99
N CYS A 231 -4.23 7.76 11.42
CA CYS A 231 -4.72 6.56 12.07
C CYS A 231 -3.74 5.42 11.81
N ILE A 232 -3.30 4.76 12.88
CA ILE A 232 -2.45 3.59 12.80
C ILE A 232 -3.07 2.50 13.63
N ILE A 233 -3.37 1.39 12.99
CA ILE A 233 -3.95 0.23 13.65
C ILE A 233 -3.08 -0.98 13.32
N ARG A 234 -2.90 -1.86 14.29
CA ARG A 234 -2.12 -3.08 14.16
C ARG A 234 -2.78 -4.24 14.86
N VAL A 235 -2.55 -5.43 14.32
CA VAL A 235 -2.86 -6.68 15.00
C VAL A 235 -1.62 -7.12 15.78
N MET A 236 -1.75 -7.25 17.09
CA MET A 236 -0.70 -7.73 17.99
C MET A 236 -1.03 -9.13 18.49
N LEU A 237 -0.04 -10.01 18.53
CA LEU A 237 -0.17 -11.32 19.16
C LEU A 237 0.20 -11.19 20.64
N THR A 238 -0.76 -11.41 21.53
CA THR A 238 -0.55 -11.36 22.98
C THR A 238 -0.77 -12.75 23.58
N LYS A 239 0.09 -13.17 24.52
CA LYS A 239 -0.09 -14.39 25.30
C LYS A 239 -0.81 -14.06 26.60
N PHE A 240 -1.94 -14.71 26.85
CA PHE A 240 -2.67 -14.61 28.11
C PHE A 240 -3.00 -16.02 28.59
N ASN A 241 -2.54 -16.40 29.79
CA ASN A 241 -2.71 -17.76 30.35
C ASN A 241 -2.28 -18.87 29.37
N ASN A 242 -1.08 -18.73 28.78
CA ASN A 242 -0.54 -19.64 27.75
C ASN A 242 -1.38 -19.78 26.47
N LYS A 243 -2.45 -19.00 26.31
CA LYS A 243 -3.23 -18.91 25.07
C LYS A 243 -2.79 -17.69 24.28
N GLN A 244 -2.41 -17.90 23.04
CA GLN A 244 -2.16 -16.82 22.10
C GLN A 244 -3.49 -16.21 21.66
N LYS A 245 -3.58 -14.89 21.70
CA LYS A 245 -4.74 -14.12 21.25
C LYS A 245 -4.26 -12.97 20.37
N TYR A 246 -4.93 -12.78 19.25
CA TYR A 246 -4.76 -11.57 18.45
C TYR A 246 -5.56 -10.43 19.07
N VAL A 247 -4.92 -9.28 19.23
CA VAL A 247 -5.47 -8.07 19.83
C VAL A 247 -5.28 -6.94 18.84
N VAL A 248 -6.36 -6.28 18.43
CA VAL A 248 -6.29 -5.12 17.53
C VAL A 248 -6.01 -3.88 18.35
N GLN A 249 -4.96 -3.14 18.04
CA GLN A 249 -4.53 -1.97 18.80
C GLN A 249 -4.40 -0.80 17.85
N GLY A 250 -4.96 0.33 18.23
CA GLY A 250 -5.08 1.49 17.36
C GLY A 250 -4.71 2.78 18.08
N VAL A 251 -4.14 3.70 17.33
CA VAL A 251 -3.85 5.05 17.77
C VAL A 251 -4.30 5.99 16.66
N THR A 252 -5.04 7.03 17.01
CA THR A 252 -5.35 8.12 16.09
C THR A 252 -4.80 9.43 16.60
N ARG A 253 -4.29 10.26 15.70
CA ARG A 253 -4.01 11.67 15.94
C ARG A 253 -5.11 12.50 15.32
N ARG A 254 -5.61 13.45 16.08
CA ARG A 254 -6.67 14.36 15.68
C ARG A 254 -6.14 15.71 15.23
N LYS A 255 -7.02 16.49 14.60
CA LYS A 255 -6.69 17.87 14.17
C LYS A 255 -6.37 18.78 15.35
N SER A 256 -7.01 18.54 16.50
CA SER A 256 -6.72 19.21 17.77
C SER A 256 -5.35 18.91 18.37
N GLY A 257 -4.61 17.91 17.85
CA GLY A 257 -3.39 17.37 18.48
C GLY A 257 -3.67 16.31 19.54
N GLN A 258 -4.93 16.05 19.88
CA GLN A 258 -5.30 14.95 20.79
C GLN A 258 -5.02 13.60 20.15
N VAL A 259 -4.77 12.61 21.00
CA VAL A 259 -4.51 11.23 20.60
C VAL A 259 -5.55 10.30 21.21
N ASP A 260 -6.24 9.51 20.38
CA ASP A 260 -7.15 8.48 20.88
C ASP A 260 -6.46 7.10 20.82
N LEU A 261 -6.65 6.32 21.88
CA LEU A 261 -6.17 4.96 22.01
C LEU A 261 -7.33 3.98 21.87
N TYR A 262 -7.13 2.97 21.03
CA TYR A 262 -8.10 1.92 20.75
C TYR A 262 -7.51 0.56 21.08
N SER A 263 -8.32 -0.30 21.70
CA SER A 263 -7.97 -1.69 21.95
C SER A 263 -9.16 -2.59 21.66
N ASN A 264 -8.92 -3.62 20.86
CA ASN A 264 -9.90 -4.52 20.26
C ASN A 264 -11.07 -3.77 19.62
N MET A 265 -10.74 -2.78 18.78
CA MET A 265 -11.70 -1.96 18.02
C MET A 265 -12.65 -1.14 18.92
N MET A 266 -12.29 -0.94 20.18
CA MET A 266 -13.02 -0.08 21.11
C MET A 266 -12.15 1.09 21.53
N PHE A 267 -12.74 2.29 21.57
CA PHE A 267 -12.11 3.44 22.20
C PHE A 267 -11.82 3.15 23.68
N LYS A 268 -10.63 3.50 24.14
CA LYS A 268 -10.19 3.28 25.52
C LYS A 268 -9.95 4.57 26.26
N GLN A 269 -9.18 5.45 25.66
CA GLN A 269 -8.74 6.67 26.30
C GLN A 269 -8.37 7.70 25.25
N GLN A 270 -8.59 8.96 25.62
CA GLN A 270 -8.00 10.09 24.94
C GLN A 270 -6.85 10.64 25.78
N VAL A 271 -5.72 10.89 25.13
CA VAL A 271 -4.57 11.57 25.70
C VAL A 271 -4.56 13.01 25.15
N PRO A 272 -4.60 14.03 26.03
CA PRO A 272 -4.60 15.42 25.60
C PRO A 272 -3.27 15.83 24.97
N ASP A 273 -3.36 16.79 24.04
CA ASP A 273 -2.29 17.51 23.33
C ASP A 273 -0.89 16.90 23.47
N CYS A 274 -0.69 15.82 22.73
CA CYS A 274 0.64 15.28 22.55
C CYS A 274 1.19 15.87 21.27
N LYS A 275 2.25 16.67 21.36
CA LYS A 275 2.96 17.25 20.21
C LYS A 275 3.73 16.18 19.42
N PHE A 276 3.01 15.22 18.84
CA PHE A 276 3.58 14.18 18.00
C PHE A 276 3.50 14.61 16.53
N PRO A 277 4.65 14.91 15.89
CA PRO A 277 4.66 15.33 14.49
C PRO A 277 4.22 14.21 13.56
N ILE A 278 4.42 12.94 13.95
CA ILE A 278 3.94 11.74 13.24
C ILE A 278 3.75 10.61 14.26
N LEU A 279 2.67 9.84 14.15
CA LEU A 279 2.52 8.58 14.86
C LEU A 279 3.28 7.48 14.12
N PHE A 280 3.95 6.59 14.85
CA PHE A 280 4.45 5.33 14.33
C PHE A 280 4.23 4.24 15.38
N LEU A 281 3.90 3.04 14.93
CA LEU A 281 3.99 1.84 15.76
C LEU A 281 5.20 1.05 15.23
N SER A 282 6.22 0.77 16.04
CA SER A 282 7.28 -0.16 15.62
C SER A 282 6.86 -1.61 15.94
N LYS A 283 7.50 -2.62 15.32
CA LYS A 283 7.24 -4.03 15.66
C LYS A 283 7.66 -4.40 17.09
N GLN A 284 8.53 -3.62 17.73
CA GLN A 284 9.13 -3.93 19.04
C GLN A 284 8.61 -3.05 20.18
N TYR A 285 8.21 -1.80 19.91
CA TYR A 285 7.75 -0.86 20.94
C TYR A 285 6.79 0.19 20.39
N PHE A 286 5.86 0.62 21.24
CA PHE A 286 5.23 1.94 21.17
C PHE A 286 6.34 2.97 21.44
N LEU A 287 6.98 3.50 20.39
CA LEU A 287 7.94 4.58 20.52
C LEU A 287 7.42 5.76 19.71
N SER A 288 6.89 6.76 20.42
CA SER A 288 6.79 8.10 19.89
C SER A 288 8.22 8.63 19.71
N LYS A 289 8.58 9.02 18.48
CA LYS A 289 9.71 9.93 18.30
C LYS A 289 9.24 11.32 18.73
N LEU A 290 9.73 11.76 19.88
CA LEU A 290 9.77 13.17 20.24
C LEU A 290 10.97 13.75 19.49
N GLU A 291 10.72 14.62 18.51
CA GLU A 291 11.71 15.58 18.04
C GLU A 291 11.55 16.88 18.83
#